data_AF-S7WDG3-F1
#
_entry.id   AF-S7WDG3-F1
#
_cell.length_a   1.000
_cell.length_b   1.000
_cell.length_c   1.000
_cell.angle_alpha   90.00
_cell.angle_beta   90.00
_cell.angle_gamma   90.00
#
_symmetry.space_group_name_H-M   'P 1'
#
loop_
_entity.id
_entity.type
_entity.pdbx_description
1 polymer ?
#
loop_
_entity_poly.entity_id
_entity_poly.type
_entity_poly.pdbx_seq_one_letter_code
_entity_poly.pdbx_strand_id
1 'polypeptide(L)'
;MYLFLALIFSLEEHSLISTSVKRLHELTKYRTYYDLFNLPENCNFKDLRRAYGKLLRSETPIDANLSKSQTDSILTEGFNMLKDRKEAYDKFLNSTYTTELIKESSIISILSGLLFIVFIVIAIDFTYTFSKYLIKNKENNKYTEFSVKEMQMFKIFGNNKKEAAKEKKKKKKH
;
A
#
# COMPACT_ATOMS: atom_id res chain seq x y z
N MET A 1 -1.90 -1.58 5.82
CA MET A 1 -1.11 -0.43 5.34
C MET A 1 -0.41 -0.73 4.01
N TYR A 2 0.40 -1.79 3.91
CA TYR A 2 1.11 -2.16 2.67
C TYR A 2 0.21 -2.42 1.47
N LEU A 3 -0.94 -3.08 1.64
CA LEU A 3 -1.91 -3.30 0.56
C LEU A 3 -2.48 -1.99 0.01
N PHE A 4 -2.72 -1.01 0.86
CA PHE A 4 -3.26 0.30 0.45
C PHE A 4 -2.21 1.11 -0.31
N LEU A 5 -0.96 1.09 0.16
CA LEU A 5 0.16 1.71 -0.55
C LEU A 5 0.38 1.06 -1.92
N ALA A 6 0.37 -0.28 -2.00
CA ALA A 6 0.51 -0.99 -3.27
C ALA A 6 -0.61 -0.64 -4.26
N LEU A 7 -1.84 -0.44 -3.78
CA LEU A 7 -2.98 -0.04 -4.60
C LEU A 7 -2.82 1.39 -5.14
N ILE A 8 -2.36 2.33 -4.30
CA ILE A 8 -2.05 3.71 -4.73
C ILE A 8 -0.94 3.71 -5.80
N PHE A 9 0.17 3.00 -5.54
CA PHE A 9 1.27 2.92 -6.51
C PHE A 9 0.80 2.30 -7.84
N SER A 10 0.04 1.22 -7.79
CA SER A 10 -0.49 0.59 -9.00
C SER A 10 -1.43 1.50 -9.80
N LEU A 11 -2.24 2.33 -9.12
CA LEU A 11 -3.12 3.31 -9.77
C LEU A 11 -2.32 4.43 -10.45
N GLU A 12 -1.29 4.94 -9.76
CA GLU A 12 -0.40 5.96 -10.30
C GLU A 12 0.32 5.45 -11.56
N GLU A 13 0.90 4.25 -11.53
CA GLU A 13 1.58 3.66 -12.67
C GLU A 13 0.66 3.48 -13.89
N HIS A 14 -0.57 3.00 -13.67
CA HIS A 14 -1.55 2.85 -14.74
C HIS A 14 -1.95 4.20 -15.35
N SER A 15 -2.09 5.25 -14.52
CA SER A 15 -2.42 6.59 -15.00
C SER A 15 -1.32 7.20 -15.88
N LEU A 16 -0.05 6.99 -15.50
CA LEU A 16 1.10 7.44 -16.27
C LEU A 16 1.17 6.72 -17.62
N ILE A 17 1.05 5.39 -17.62
CA ILE A 17 1.06 4.58 -18.85
C ILE A 17 -0.07 5.00 -19.78
N SER A 18 -1.29 5.16 -19.26
CA SER A 18 -2.45 5.59 -20.05
C SER A 18 -2.25 6.97 -20.67
N THR A 19 -1.72 7.93 -19.91
CA THR A 19 -1.44 9.29 -20.40
C THR A 19 -0.40 9.27 -21.52
N SER A 20 0.68 8.50 -21.33
CA SER A 20 1.72 8.33 -22.33
C SER A 20 1.22 7.66 -23.61
N VAL A 21 0.35 6.66 -23.51
CA VAL A 21 -0.24 6.01 -24.70
C VAL A 21 -1.19 6.96 -25.43
N LYS A 22 -2.02 7.72 -24.72
CA LYS A 22 -2.87 8.76 -25.34
C LYS A 22 -2.03 9.77 -26.10
N ARG A 23 -0.95 10.26 -25.48
CA ARG A 23 -0.03 11.21 -26.11
C ARG A 23 0.64 10.65 -27.36
N LEU A 24 1.00 9.36 -27.35
CA LEU A 24 1.53 8.66 -28.54
C LEU A 24 0.50 8.67 -29.69
N HIS A 25 -0.77 8.37 -29.40
CA HIS A 25 -1.85 8.31 -30.40
C HIS A 25 -2.27 9.70 -30.90
N GLU A 26 -2.23 10.72 -30.06
CA GLU A 26 -2.54 12.11 -30.44
C GLU A 26 -1.46 12.70 -31.36
N LEU A 27 -0.20 12.36 -31.12
CA LEU A 27 0.93 12.97 -31.81
C LEU A 27 1.43 12.14 -33.00
N THR A 28 1.17 10.83 -33.02
CA THR A 28 1.73 9.91 -34.00
C THR A 28 0.69 8.91 -34.50
N LYS A 29 0.99 8.24 -35.61
CA LYS A 29 0.13 7.17 -36.17
C LYS A 29 0.40 5.80 -35.55
N TYR A 30 1.36 5.68 -34.65
CA TYR A 30 1.78 4.41 -34.07
C TYR A 30 0.82 3.97 -32.98
N ARG A 31 0.47 2.67 -32.97
CA ARG A 31 -0.44 2.11 -31.95
C ARG A 31 0.29 1.81 -30.65
N THR A 32 1.53 1.38 -30.72
CA THR A 32 2.35 1.05 -29.55
C THR A 32 3.74 1.67 -29.65
N TYR A 33 4.44 1.76 -28.52
CA TYR A 33 5.85 2.15 -28.49
C TYR A 33 6.74 1.11 -29.19
N TYR A 34 6.32 -0.16 -29.25
CA TYR A 34 7.00 -1.18 -30.05
C TYR A 34 6.97 -0.85 -31.54
N ASP A 35 5.81 -0.42 -32.05
CA ASP A 35 5.68 0.02 -33.44
C ASP A 35 6.52 1.27 -33.72
N LEU A 36 6.57 2.22 -32.78
CA LEU A 36 7.37 3.44 -32.88
C LEU A 36 8.86 3.14 -33.09
N PHE A 37 9.40 2.17 -32.34
CA PHE A 37 10.80 1.76 -32.46
C PHE A 37 11.03 0.69 -33.54
N ASN A 38 9.96 0.22 -34.19
CA ASN A 38 9.95 -0.91 -35.11
C ASN A 38 10.64 -2.15 -34.51
N LEU A 39 10.23 -2.51 -33.29
CA LEU A 39 10.76 -3.63 -32.53
C LEU A 39 9.63 -4.58 -32.12
N PRO A 40 9.89 -5.89 -32.00
CA PRO A 40 8.92 -6.82 -31.45
C PRO A 40 8.76 -6.64 -29.93
N GLU A 41 7.63 -7.08 -29.37
CA GLU A 41 7.34 -7.00 -27.92
C GLU A 41 8.40 -7.71 -27.06
N ASN A 42 8.97 -8.80 -27.58
CA ASN A 42 10.04 -9.55 -26.92
C ASN A 42 11.46 -8.96 -27.12
N CYS A 43 11.58 -7.73 -27.63
CA CYS A 43 12.89 -7.13 -27.89
C CYS A 43 13.76 -7.02 -26.62
N ASN A 44 15.07 -7.15 -26.82
CA ASN A 44 16.06 -6.95 -25.78
C ASN A 44 16.35 -5.46 -25.61
N PHE A 45 16.74 -5.06 -24.40
CA PHE A 45 17.09 -3.68 -24.06
C PHE A 45 18.23 -3.12 -24.94
N LYS A 46 19.17 -3.96 -25.38
CA LYS A 46 20.24 -3.55 -26.29
C LYS A 46 19.70 -3.05 -27.64
N ASP A 47 18.70 -3.74 -28.17
CA ASP A 47 18.09 -3.41 -29.46
C ASP A 47 17.25 -2.14 -29.34
N LEU A 48 16.51 -2.00 -28.23
CA LEU A 48 15.79 -0.76 -27.89
C LEU A 48 16.73 0.44 -27.83
N ARG A 49 17.86 0.32 -27.11
CA ARG A 49 18.84 1.42 -27.00
C ARG A 49 19.43 1.80 -28.35
N ARG A 50 19.69 0.81 -29.22
CA ARG A 50 20.20 1.05 -30.57
C ARG A 50 19.16 1.73 -31.46
N ALA A 51 17.91 1.28 -31.42
CA ALA A 51 16.79 1.88 -32.16
C ALA A 51 16.55 3.33 -31.71
N TYR A 52 16.48 3.57 -30.41
CA TYR A 52 16.36 4.91 -29.83
C TYR A 52 17.47 5.85 -30.30
N GLY A 53 18.74 5.43 -30.17
CA GLY A 53 19.87 6.24 -30.62
C GLY A 53 19.89 6.50 -32.13
N LYS A 54 19.36 5.58 -32.94
CA LYS A 54 19.21 5.76 -34.39
C LYS A 54 18.15 6.82 -34.72
N LEU A 55 16.99 6.75 -34.05
CA LEU A 55 15.89 7.69 -34.29
C LEU A 55 16.23 9.11 -33.82
N LEU A 56 16.93 9.26 -32.68
CA LEU A 56 17.33 10.57 -32.16
C LEU A 56 18.30 11.34 -33.07
N ARG A 57 19.05 10.62 -33.90
CA ARG A 57 20.00 11.18 -34.86
C ARG A 57 19.37 11.42 -36.24
N SER A 58 18.17 10.93 -36.48
CA SER A 58 17.44 11.16 -37.71
C SER A 58 16.87 12.57 -37.73
N GLU A 59 16.87 13.22 -38.89
CA GLU A 59 16.28 14.57 -39.03
C GLU A 59 14.74 14.52 -38.92
N THR A 60 14.10 13.41 -39.29
CA THR A 60 12.64 13.20 -39.26
C THR A 60 12.26 11.75 -38.90
N PRO A 61 12.35 11.33 -37.63
CA PRO A 61 12.20 9.92 -37.26
C PRO A 61 10.76 9.36 -37.19
N ILE A 62 9.73 10.20 -37.07
CA ILE A 62 8.36 9.74 -36.72
C ILE A 62 7.31 10.28 -37.71
N ASP A 63 7.27 11.58 -37.96
CA ASP A 63 6.39 12.23 -38.96
C ASP A 63 6.87 13.68 -39.20
N ALA A 64 6.64 14.22 -40.41
CA ALA A 64 7.14 15.55 -40.82
C ALA A 64 6.43 16.74 -40.13
N ASN A 65 5.32 16.50 -39.44
CA ASN A 65 4.50 17.56 -38.84
C ASN A 65 4.84 17.87 -37.37
N LEU A 66 5.74 17.09 -36.75
CA LEU A 66 6.16 17.29 -35.37
C LEU A 66 7.42 18.13 -35.32
N SER A 67 7.51 19.03 -34.34
CA SER A 67 8.78 19.70 -34.04
C SER A 67 9.80 18.68 -33.53
N LYS A 68 11.09 18.99 -33.70
CA LYS A 68 12.18 18.16 -33.16
C LYS A 68 12.06 17.95 -31.65
N SER A 69 11.68 18.99 -30.91
CA SER A 69 11.45 18.92 -29.46
C SER A 69 10.34 17.94 -29.07
N GLN A 70 9.19 17.98 -29.78
CA GLN A 70 8.10 17.04 -29.54
C GLN A 70 8.50 15.61 -29.89
N THR A 71 9.22 15.45 -31.00
CA THR A 71 9.75 14.17 -31.46
C THR A 71 10.69 13.54 -30.43
N ASP A 72 11.67 14.31 -29.95
CA ASP A 72 12.61 13.87 -28.92
C ASP A 72 11.89 13.53 -27.60
N SER A 73 10.86 14.31 -27.24
CA SER A 73 10.02 14.03 -26.07
C SER A 73 9.31 12.68 -26.18
N ILE A 74 8.67 12.38 -27.31
CA ILE A 74 7.94 11.11 -27.51
C ILE A 74 8.91 9.93 -27.54
N LEU A 75 10.06 10.08 -28.22
CA LEU A 75 11.08 9.04 -28.26
C LEU A 75 11.64 8.76 -26.86
N THR A 76 11.91 9.80 -26.07
CA THR A 76 12.42 9.65 -24.70
C THR A 76 11.37 9.00 -23.80
N GLU A 77 10.12 9.42 -23.93
CA GLU A 77 8.99 8.86 -23.18
C GLU A 77 8.79 7.37 -23.49
N GLY A 78 8.77 7.00 -24.78
CA GLY A 78 8.68 5.61 -25.21
C GLY A 78 9.87 4.77 -24.77
N PHE A 79 11.09 5.32 -24.84
CA PHE A 79 12.29 4.64 -24.37
C PHE A 79 12.22 4.36 -22.86
N ASN A 80 11.82 5.34 -22.05
CA ASN A 80 11.67 5.18 -20.61
C ASN A 80 10.54 4.20 -20.26
N MET A 81 9.44 4.21 -21.03
CA MET A 81 8.34 3.28 -20.84
C MET A 81 8.79 1.83 -21.04
N LEU A 82 9.49 1.56 -22.14
CA LEU A 82 9.98 0.21 -22.47
C LEU A 82 11.21 -0.20 -21.67
N LYS A 83 11.95 0.75 -21.07
CA LYS A 83 13.12 0.48 -20.23
C LYS A 83 12.75 0.18 -18.78
N ASP A 84 11.96 1.05 -18.16
CA ASP A 84 11.72 1.04 -16.71
C ASP A 84 10.36 0.45 -16.36
N ARG A 85 9.37 0.48 -17.28
CA ARG A 85 7.98 0.10 -17.02
C ARG A 85 7.46 -0.98 -17.99
N LYS A 86 8.36 -1.75 -18.63
CA LYS A 86 8.00 -2.73 -19.67
C LYS A 86 6.89 -3.67 -19.25
N GLU A 87 7.03 -4.29 -18.08
CA GLU A 87 6.06 -5.29 -17.60
C GLU A 87 4.67 -4.67 -17.37
N ALA A 88 4.61 -3.47 -16.78
CA ALA A 88 3.35 -2.76 -16.55
C ALA A 88 2.74 -2.28 -17.88
N TYR A 89 3.57 -1.85 -18.83
CA TYR A 89 3.15 -1.47 -20.18
C TYR A 89 2.59 -2.66 -20.96
N ASP A 90 3.27 -3.82 -20.94
CA ASP A 90 2.81 -5.04 -21.61
C ASP A 90 1.50 -5.55 -20.97
N LYS A 91 1.35 -5.46 -19.65
CA LYS A 91 0.08 -5.74 -18.96
C LYS A 91 -1.04 -4.80 -19.41
N PHE A 92 -0.75 -3.51 -19.58
CA PHE A 92 -1.70 -2.52 -20.07
C PHE A 92 -2.11 -2.79 -21.53
N LEU A 93 -1.18 -3.19 -22.40
CA LEU A 93 -1.49 -3.55 -23.79
C LEU A 93 -2.37 -4.81 -23.87
N ASN A 94 -2.06 -5.82 -23.06
CA ASN A 94 -2.81 -7.07 -22.99
C ASN A 94 -4.16 -6.95 -22.28
N SER A 95 -4.45 -5.83 -21.61
CA SER A 95 -5.70 -5.70 -20.87
C SER A 95 -6.93 -5.42 -21.73
N THR A 96 -6.77 -5.18 -23.05
CA THR A 96 -7.74 -5.09 -24.19
C THR A 96 -9.14 -4.44 -23.98
N TYR A 97 -9.54 -4.06 -22.76
CA TYR A 97 -10.90 -3.68 -22.37
C TYR A 97 -10.99 -2.42 -21.48
N THR A 98 -9.88 -1.72 -21.19
CA THR A 98 -9.91 -0.48 -20.38
C THR A 98 -9.86 0.79 -21.23
N THR A 99 -10.05 0.69 -22.55
CA THR A 99 -10.07 1.82 -23.48
C THR A 99 -11.33 2.70 -23.42
N GLU A 100 -12.31 2.42 -22.56
CA GLU A 100 -13.47 3.30 -22.33
C GLU A 100 -13.70 3.72 -20.85
N LEU A 101 -12.69 3.60 -19.97
CA LEU A 101 -12.85 3.90 -18.54
C LEU A 101 -12.07 5.12 -18.07
N ILE A 102 -12.10 6.26 -18.79
CA ILE A 102 -11.50 7.51 -18.27
C ILE A 102 -12.40 8.73 -18.54
N LYS A 103 -13.69 8.58 -18.28
CA LYS A 103 -14.52 9.69 -17.76
C LYS A 103 -15.07 9.39 -16.35
N GLU A 104 -14.97 8.14 -15.89
CA GLU A 104 -15.46 7.70 -14.56
C GLU A 104 -14.37 7.70 -13.47
N SER A 105 -13.09 7.90 -13.82
CA SER A 105 -11.97 7.81 -12.87
C SER A 105 -12.06 8.83 -11.73
N SER A 106 -12.59 10.03 -11.99
CA SER A 106 -12.79 11.04 -10.94
C SER A 106 -13.85 10.63 -9.92
N ILE A 107 -14.96 10.01 -10.36
CA ILE A 107 -16.05 9.58 -9.46
C ILE A 107 -15.59 8.42 -8.60
N ILE A 108 -14.91 7.43 -9.21
CA ILE A 108 -14.36 6.28 -8.48
C ILE A 108 -13.30 6.74 -7.48
N SER A 109 -12.45 7.71 -7.84
CA SER A 109 -11.45 8.29 -6.93
C SER A 109 -12.10 9.05 -5.76
N ILE A 110 -13.17 9.81 -6.01
CA ILE A 110 -13.93 10.50 -4.96
C ILE A 110 -14.63 9.49 -4.04
N LEU A 111 -15.28 8.46 -4.61
CA LEU A 111 -15.95 7.41 -3.86
C LEU A 111 -14.98 6.61 -2.99
N SER A 112 -13.80 6.31 -3.54
CA SER A 112 -12.67 5.69 -2.84
C SER A 112 -12.20 6.55 -1.66
N GLY A 113 -12.00 7.86 -1.89
CA GLY A 113 -11.62 8.80 -0.82
C GLY A 113 -12.67 8.88 0.29
N LEU A 114 -13.95 8.85 -0.06
CA LEU A 114 -15.05 8.90 0.90
C LEU A 114 -15.13 7.62 1.75
N LEU A 115 -14.97 6.44 1.13
CA LEU A 115 -14.87 5.16 1.84
C LEU A 115 -13.65 5.12 2.77
N PHE A 116 -12.52 5.71 2.36
CA PHE A 116 -11.33 5.80 3.20
C PHE A 116 -11.55 6.64 4.46
N ILE A 117 -12.28 7.76 4.36
CA ILE A 117 -12.65 8.58 5.51
C ILE A 117 -13.52 7.79 6.48
N VAL A 118 -14.54 7.08 5.98
CA VAL A 118 -15.40 6.21 6.80
C VAL A 118 -14.57 5.14 7.51
N PHE A 119 -13.61 4.54 6.82
CA PHE A 119 -12.70 3.55 7.40
C PHE A 119 -11.83 4.14 8.53
N ILE A 120 -11.33 5.36 8.36
CA ILE A 120 -10.56 6.06 9.42
C ILE A 120 -11.42 6.29 10.66
N VAL A 121 -12.66 6.74 10.50
CA VAL A 121 -13.57 6.98 11.63
C VAL A 121 -13.80 5.68 12.41
N ILE A 122 -14.07 4.57 11.70
CA ILE A 122 -14.24 3.25 12.32
C ILE A 122 -12.95 2.81 13.03
N ALA A 123 -11.78 3.03 12.43
CA ALA A 123 -10.51 2.68 13.04
C ALA A 123 -10.21 3.50 14.32
N ILE A 124 -10.59 4.78 14.36
CA ILE A 124 -10.47 5.63 15.55
C ILE A 124 -11.39 5.12 16.67
N ASP A 125 -12.65 4.81 16.37
CA ASP A 125 -13.59 4.26 17.35
C ASP A 125 -13.13 2.90 17.89
N PHE A 126 -12.60 2.06 17.00
CA PHE A 126 -12.05 0.77 17.38
C PHE A 126 -10.82 0.92 18.28
N THR A 127 -9.89 1.80 17.94
CA THR A 127 -8.68 2.06 18.75
C THR A 127 -9.02 2.68 20.11
N TYR A 128 -10.01 3.58 20.17
CA TYR A 128 -10.50 4.14 21.44
C TYR A 128 -11.13 3.05 22.32
N THR A 129 -12.03 2.24 21.75
CA THR A 129 -12.70 1.14 22.46
C THR A 129 -11.69 0.10 22.94
N PHE A 130 -10.72 -0.25 22.09
CA PHE A 130 -9.66 -1.19 22.43
C PHE A 130 -8.75 -0.65 23.55
N SER A 131 -8.39 0.63 23.51
CA SER A 131 -7.59 1.27 24.56
C SER A 131 -8.34 1.29 25.90
N LYS A 132 -9.64 1.63 25.87
CA LYS A 132 -10.49 1.60 27.07
C LYS A 132 -10.65 0.19 27.63
N TYR A 133 -10.78 -0.81 26.76
CA TYR A 133 -10.81 -2.22 27.15
C TYR A 133 -9.50 -2.62 27.85
N LEU A 134 -8.33 -2.28 27.30
CA LEU A 134 -7.04 -2.58 27.91
C LEU A 134 -6.84 -1.92 29.27
N ILE A 135 -7.26 -0.66 29.44
CA ILE A 135 -7.18 0.05 30.73
C ILE A 135 -8.07 -0.62 31.77
N LYS A 136 -9.34 -0.91 31.42
CA LYS A 136 -10.27 -1.59 32.33
C LYS A 136 -9.77 -2.98 32.73
N ASN A 137 -9.14 -3.71 31.80
CA ASN A 137 -8.58 -5.02 32.10
C ASN A 137 -7.33 -4.94 33.01
N LYS A 138 -6.52 -3.88 32.89
CA LYS A 138 -5.41 -3.61 33.81
C LYS A 138 -5.90 -3.25 35.21
N GLU A 139 -6.96 -2.45 35.32
CA GLU A 139 -7.57 -2.12 36.62
C GLU A 139 -8.18 -3.35 37.29
N ASN A 140 -8.98 -4.13 36.56
CA ASN A 140 -9.55 -5.38 37.08
C ASN A 140 -8.48 -6.35 37.56
N ASN A 141 -7.38 -6.50 36.81
CA ASN A 141 -6.25 -7.35 37.23
C ASN A 141 -5.59 -6.84 38.53
N LYS A 142 -5.45 -5.52 38.71
CA LYS A 142 -4.93 -4.95 39.96
C LYS A 142 -5.83 -5.23 41.16
N TYR A 143 -7.15 -5.11 41.01
CA TYR A 143 -8.10 -5.40 42.09
C TYR A 143 -8.10 -6.88 42.47
N THR A 144 -8.02 -7.79 41.49
CA THR A 144 -7.89 -9.22 41.77
C THR A 144 -6.56 -9.56 42.45
N GLU A 145 -5.44 -8.94 42.04
CA GLU A 145 -4.14 -9.18 42.66
C GLU A 145 -4.12 -8.68 44.12
N PHE A 146 -4.73 -7.52 44.38
CA PHE A 146 -4.85 -6.96 45.72
C PHE A 146 -5.71 -7.86 46.63
N SER A 147 -6.88 -8.29 46.16
CA SER A 147 -7.78 -9.18 46.91
C SER A 147 -7.13 -10.52 47.25
N VAL A 148 -6.36 -11.11 46.33
CA VAL A 148 -5.65 -12.38 46.58
C VAL A 148 -4.56 -12.21 47.65
N LYS A 149 -3.81 -11.09 47.66
CA LYS A 149 -2.80 -10.80 48.68
C LYS A 149 -3.42 -10.61 50.07
N GLU A 150 -4.56 -9.92 50.18
CA GLU A 150 -5.28 -9.79 51.45
C GLU A 150 -5.77 -11.13 51.98
N MET A 151 -6.31 -11.99 51.10
CA MET A 151 -6.76 -13.33 51.48
C MET A 151 -5.61 -14.22 52.00
N GLN A 152 -4.41 -14.10 51.43
CA GLN A 152 -3.22 -14.83 51.89
C GLN A 152 -2.74 -14.32 53.25
N MET A 153 -2.67 -13.00 53.44
CA MET A 153 -2.33 -12.38 54.73
C MET A 153 -3.30 -12.83 55.82
N PHE A 154 -4.61 -12.81 55.54
CA PHE A 154 -5.62 -13.25 56.51
C PHE A 154 -5.47 -14.72 56.93
N LYS A 155 -5.08 -15.61 56.00
CA LYS A 155 -4.77 -17.01 56.31
C LYS A 155 -3.54 -17.17 57.20
N ILE A 156 -2.47 -16.41 56.93
CA ILE A 156 -1.23 -16.47 57.71
C ILE A 156 -1.48 -15.97 59.14
N PHE A 157 -2.11 -14.80 59.29
CA PHE A 157 -2.46 -14.26 60.61
C PHE A 157 -3.46 -15.14 61.36
N GLY A 158 -4.44 -15.72 60.65
CA GLY A 158 -5.41 -16.66 61.22
C GLY A 158 -4.77 -17.94 61.76
N ASN A 159 -3.78 -18.50 61.05
CA ASN A 159 -3.05 -19.69 61.49
C ASN A 159 -2.13 -19.40 62.68
N ASN A 160 -1.38 -18.29 62.66
CA ASN A 160 -0.52 -17.89 63.77
C ASN A 160 -1.31 -17.68 65.07
N LYS A 161 -2.53 -17.14 64.99
CA LYS A 161 -3.41 -16.95 66.15
C LYS A 161 -3.91 -18.28 66.72
N LYS A 162 -4.16 -19.29 65.87
CA LYS A 162 -4.55 -20.64 66.29
C LYS A 162 -3.38 -21.40 66.93
N GLU A 163 -2.16 -21.23 66.43
CA GLU A 163 -0.95 -21.85 67.01
C GLU A 163 -0.60 -21.26 68.38
N ALA A 164 -0.64 -19.93 68.51
CA ALA A 164 -0.44 -19.25 69.79
C ALA A 164 -1.50 -19.66 70.85
N ALA A 165 -2.75 -19.91 70.43
CA ALA A 165 -3.81 -20.42 71.30
C ALA A 165 -3.56 -21.87 71.75
N LYS A 166 -2.98 -22.72 70.87
CA LYS A 166 -2.61 -24.10 71.21
C LYS A 166 -1.43 -24.14 72.20
N GLU A 167 -0.42 -23.29 72.03
CA GLU A 167 0.69 -23.18 73.00
C GLU A 167 0.21 -22.71 74.37
N LYS A 168 -0.66 -21.71 74.44
CA LYS A 168 -1.24 -21.23 75.71
C LYS A 168 -2.06 -22.31 76.43
N LYS A 169 -2.73 -23.21 75.69
CA LYS A 169 -3.45 -24.35 76.28
C LYS A 169 -2.51 -25.47 76.77
N LYS A 170 -1.36 -25.68 76.12
CA LYS A 170 -0.33 -26.62 76.60
C LYS A 170 0.33 -26.15 77.89
N LYS A 171 0.64 -24.84 78.00
CA LYS A 171 1.25 -24.26 79.21
C LYS A 171 0.34 -24.21 80.44
N LYS A 172 -0.98 -24.39 80.29
CA LYS A 172 -1.94 -24.46 81.41
C LYS A 172 -2.17 -25.90 81.93
N LYS A 173 -1.58 -26.91 81.29
CA LYS A 173 -1.72 -28.33 81.67
C LYS A 173 -0.50 -28.90 82.41
N HIS A 174 0.55 -28.09 82.58
CA HIS A 174 1.66 -28.31 83.49
C HIS A 174 1.56 -27.31 84.63
#